data_AF-A0A8K0GEF7-F1
#
_entry.id   AF-A0A8K0GEF7-F1
#
_cell.length_a   1.000
_cell.length_b   1.000
_cell.length_c   1.000
_cell.angle_alpha   90.00
_cell.angle_beta   90.00
_cell.angle_gamma   90.00
#
_symmetry.space_group_name_H-M   'P 1'
#
loop_
_entity.id
_entity.type
_entity.pdbx_description
1 polymer ?
#
loop_
_entity_poly.entity_id
_entity_poly.type
_entity_poly.pdbx_seq_one_letter_code
_entity_poly.pdbx_strand_id
1 'polypeptide(L)'
;MQATHELDSTIKNVVQEIMRECTNKGVQISDSFVIYFVKLLMLDPTWGITSGSLPNRNDVQIFVKHCIHRLENQSCPSIITLKMQLYFMSNFDNIENMVVKNRTDLKARLSPLEKEVLETQTDVKEDLEKLYKKIVYLVTLYSGMGNPTVKAFRVEKK
;
A
#
# COMPACT_ATOMS: atom_id res chain seq x y z
N MET A 1 20.98 0.23 22.19
CA MET A 1 20.08 1.41 22.30
C MET A 1 20.74 2.73 21.91
N GLN A 2 22.06 2.91 22.08
CA GLN A 2 22.76 4.17 21.78
C GLN A 2 23.01 4.40 20.26
N ALA A 3 23.38 3.34 19.53
CA ALA A 3 23.66 3.41 18.08
C ALA A 3 22.43 3.75 17.21
N THR A 4 21.22 3.39 17.65
CA THR A 4 19.97 3.71 16.94
C THR A 4 19.61 5.20 17.03
N HIS A 5 20.00 5.88 18.12
CA HIS A 5 19.66 7.30 18.34
C HIS A 5 20.60 8.26 17.57
N GLU A 6 21.87 7.90 17.39
CA GLU A 6 22.84 8.69 16.62
C GLU A 6 22.59 8.65 15.10
N LEU A 7 22.05 7.54 14.61
CA LEU A 7 21.66 7.42 13.21
C LEU A 7 20.46 8.31 12.90
N ASP A 8 19.48 8.37 13.80
CA ASP A 8 18.31 9.24 13.66
C ASP A 8 18.67 10.73 13.70
N SER A 9 19.65 11.14 14.51
CA SER A 9 20.13 12.53 14.52
C SER A 9 20.93 12.88 13.25
N THR A 10 21.74 11.95 12.76
CA THR A 10 22.50 12.14 11.50
C THR A 10 21.58 12.24 10.30
N ILE A 11 20.57 11.36 10.20
CA ILE A 11 19.57 11.42 9.13
C ILE A 11 18.80 12.73 9.17
N LYS A 12 18.39 13.20 10.36
CA LYS A 12 17.73 14.50 10.51
C LYS A 12 18.59 15.65 9.98
N ASN A 13 19.88 15.67 10.32
CA ASN A 13 20.80 16.71 9.84
C ASN A 13 20.96 16.67 8.31
N VAL A 14 21.14 15.47 7.74
CA VAL A 14 21.24 15.27 6.29
C VAL A 14 19.97 15.72 5.57
N VAL A 15 18.79 15.35 6.09
CA VAL A 15 17.50 15.77 5.53
C VAL A 15 17.35 17.29 5.58
N GLN A 16 17.70 17.94 6.69
CA GLN A 16 17.64 19.40 6.81
C GLN A 16 18.59 20.10 5.84
N GLU A 17 19.81 19.57 5.65
CA GLU A 17 20.77 20.11 4.69
C GLU A 17 20.25 20.00 3.26
N ILE A 18 19.74 18.82 2.87
CA ILE A 18 19.15 18.60 1.53
C ILE A 18 17.96 19.55 1.30
N MET A 19 17.06 19.68 2.28
CA MET A 19 15.89 20.56 2.19
C MET A 19 16.30 22.03 1.99
N ARG A 20 17.27 22.50 2.77
CA ARG A 20 17.79 23.87 2.66
C ARG A 20 18.38 24.12 1.27
N GLU A 21 19.24 23.23 0.79
CA GLU A 21 19.89 23.38 -0.51
C GLU A 21 18.89 23.26 -1.68
N CYS A 22 17.92 22.35 -1.60
CA CYS A 22 16.86 22.26 -2.61
C CYS A 22 16.03 23.55 -2.66
N THR A 23 15.69 24.12 -1.50
CA THR A 23 14.97 25.39 -1.40
C THR A 23 15.77 26.54 -2.02
N ASN A 24 17.07 26.62 -1.72
CA ASN A 24 17.98 27.63 -2.28
C ASN A 24 18.07 27.53 -3.81
N LYS A 25 17.89 26.32 -4.38
CA LYS A 25 17.88 26.08 -5.82
C LYS A 25 16.49 26.20 -6.46
N GLY A 26 15.46 26.61 -5.70
CA GLY A 26 14.09 26.75 -6.19
C GLY A 26 13.33 25.44 -6.37
N VAL A 27 13.84 24.32 -5.83
CA VAL A 27 13.22 23.00 -5.93
C VAL A 27 12.29 22.78 -4.73
N GLN A 28 10.99 22.65 -4.99
CA GLN A 28 9.96 22.45 -3.95
C GLN A 28 9.72 20.96 -3.71
N ILE A 29 9.99 20.50 -2.49
CA ILE A 29 9.90 19.08 -2.09
C ILE A 29 9.38 19.00 -0.65
N SER A 30 8.53 18.02 -0.35
CA SER A 30 8.06 17.75 1.01
C SER A 30 9.10 17.01 1.85
N ASP A 31 9.20 17.33 3.15
CA ASP A 31 10.06 16.63 4.12
C ASP A 31 9.86 15.11 4.08
N SER A 32 8.60 14.65 4.05
CA SER A 32 8.27 13.22 4.01
C SER A 32 8.91 12.50 2.82
N PHE A 33 8.98 13.17 1.67
CA PHE A 33 9.62 12.62 0.47
C PHE A 33 11.14 12.58 0.59
N VAL A 34 11.78 13.62 1.13
CA VAL A 34 13.23 13.63 1.33
C VAL A 34 13.65 12.54 2.32
N ILE A 35 12.90 12.36 3.41
CA ILE A 35 13.14 11.28 4.37
C ILE A 35 13.03 9.91 3.69
N TYR A 36 11.98 9.69 2.91
CA TYR A 36 11.78 8.45 2.16
C TYR A 36 12.93 8.19 1.18
N PHE A 37 13.31 9.22 0.42
CA PHE A 37 14.38 9.18 -0.57
C PHE A 37 15.75 8.87 0.04
N VAL A 38 16.12 9.57 1.12
CA VAL A 38 17.37 9.34 1.86
C VAL A 38 17.42 7.92 2.42
N LYS A 39 16.34 7.48 3.08
CA LYS A 39 16.27 6.11 3.64
C LYS A 39 16.44 5.05 2.56
N LEU A 40 15.87 5.26 1.38
CA LEU A 40 15.99 4.34 0.24
C LEU A 40 17.43 4.28 -0.29
N LEU A 41 18.09 5.43 -0.45
CA LEU A 41 19.47 5.47 -0.93
C LEU A 41 20.47 4.90 0.08
N MET A 42 20.23 5.06 1.38
CA MET A 42 21.06 4.48 2.45
C MET A 42 21.03 2.94 2.48
N LEU A 43 20.11 2.30 1.75
CA LEU A 43 20.13 0.84 1.57
C LEU A 43 21.31 0.38 0.72
N ASP A 44 21.89 1.26 -0.08
CA ASP A 44 23.09 0.97 -0.86
C ASP A 44 24.33 1.14 0.03
N PRO A 45 25.07 0.05 0.31
CA PRO A 45 26.24 0.10 1.20
C PRO A 45 27.40 0.92 0.62
N THR A 46 27.39 1.24 -0.68
CA THR A 46 28.47 2.01 -1.34
C THR A 46 28.59 3.45 -0.84
N TRP A 47 27.53 4.00 -0.23
CA TRP A 47 27.57 5.33 0.35
C TRP A 47 28.37 5.42 1.66
N GLY A 48 28.67 4.27 2.31
CA GLY A 48 29.37 4.26 3.60
C GLY A 48 28.56 4.86 4.76
N ILE A 49 27.27 5.12 4.56
CA ILE A 49 26.34 5.64 5.57
C ILE A 49 25.45 4.49 6.04
N THR A 50 26.03 3.54 6.77
CA THR A 50 25.33 2.33 7.23
C THR A 50 24.82 2.49 8.65
N SER A 51 23.71 1.82 8.95
CA SER A 51 23.16 1.72 10.31
C SER A 51 24.14 1.01 11.25
N GLY A 52 24.92 1.78 12.03
CA GLY A 52 25.76 1.25 13.12
C GLY A 52 27.22 1.71 13.15
N SER A 53 27.70 2.43 12.12
CA SER A 53 29.02 3.08 12.12
C SER A 53 28.87 4.60 12.09
N LEU A 54 29.75 5.35 12.75
CA LEU A 54 29.81 6.80 12.58
C LEU A 54 30.20 7.08 11.12
N PRO A 55 29.35 7.78 10.33
CA PRO A 55 29.64 8.03 8.94
C PRO A 55 30.76 9.07 8.83
N ASN A 56 31.68 8.85 7.90
CA ASN A 56 32.72 9.83 7.59
C ASN A 56 32.08 11.10 7.02
N ARG A 57 32.48 12.27 7.52
CA ARG A 57 31.96 13.57 7.08
C ARG A 57 32.09 13.78 5.57
N ASN A 58 33.15 13.26 4.96
CA ASN A 58 33.35 13.36 3.52
C ASN A 58 32.29 12.57 2.74
N ASP A 59 31.98 11.36 3.19
CA ASP A 59 31.01 10.48 2.54
C ASP A 59 29.59 11.05 2.67
N VAL A 60 29.25 11.63 3.83
CA VAL A 60 28.00 12.37 4.03
C VAL A 60 27.87 13.54 3.05
N GLN A 61 28.92 14.32 2.84
CA GLN A 61 28.88 15.44 1.90
C GLN A 61 28.71 14.97 0.44
N ILE A 62 29.38 13.89 0.04
CA ILE A 62 29.23 13.29 -1.29
C ILE A 62 27.79 12.81 -1.49
N PHE A 63 27.24 12.13 -0.48
CA PHE A 63 25.85 11.66 -0.48
C PHE A 63 24.84 12.81 -0.59
N VAL A 64 24.99 13.86 0.21
CA VAL A 64 24.12 15.05 0.17
C VAL A 64 24.14 15.70 -1.21
N LYS A 65 25.34 15.89 -1.80
CA LYS A 65 25.48 16.44 -3.15
C LYS A 65 24.77 15.57 -4.20
N HIS A 66 24.93 14.25 -4.10
CA HIS A 66 24.25 13.31 -4.99
C HIS A 66 22.72 13.41 -4.86
N CYS A 67 22.20 13.47 -3.63
CA CYS A 67 20.77 13.62 -3.38
C CYS A 67 20.22 14.90 -4.02
N ILE A 68 20.87 16.05 -3.76
CA ILE A 68 20.45 17.34 -4.31
C ILE A 68 20.43 17.28 -5.85
N HIS A 69 21.50 16.77 -6.47
CA HIS A 69 21.57 16.67 -7.93
C HIS A 69 20.45 15.81 -8.52
N ARG A 70 20.11 14.68 -7.88
CA ARG A 70 19.00 13.83 -8.33
C ARG A 70 17.64 14.50 -8.13
N LEU A 71 17.49 15.27 -7.06
CA LEU A 71 16.25 15.97 -6.73
C LEU A 71 16.03 17.24 -7.56
N GLU A 72 17.06 17.80 -8.22
CA GLU A 72 16.87 18.93 -9.15
C GLU A 72 15.95 18.57 -10.32
N ASN A 73 16.07 17.34 -10.85
CA ASN A 73 15.24 16.87 -11.96
C ASN A 73 13.96 16.20 -11.46
N GLN A 74 13.02 17.00 -10.97
CA GLN A 74 11.72 16.54 -10.48
C GLN A 74 10.85 15.85 -11.54
N SER A 75 11.10 16.10 -12.82
CA SER A 75 10.43 15.48 -13.96
C SER A 75 11.02 14.11 -14.36
N CYS A 76 12.13 13.68 -13.74
CA CYS A 76 12.74 12.41 -14.07
C CYS A 76 11.80 11.24 -13.72
N PRO A 77 11.59 10.25 -14.61
CA PRO A 77 10.71 9.12 -14.37
C PRO A 77 10.97 8.37 -13.06
N SER A 78 12.25 8.27 -12.64
CA SER A 78 12.59 7.64 -11.37
C SER A 78 12.06 8.43 -10.16
N ILE A 79 12.15 9.76 -10.19
CA ILE A 79 11.65 10.62 -9.10
C ILE A 79 10.12 10.57 -9.05
N ILE A 80 9.45 10.60 -10.20
CA ILE A 80 8.00 10.46 -10.29
C ILE A 80 7.56 9.10 -9.72
N THR A 81 8.26 8.02 -10.07
CA THR A 81 7.97 6.67 -9.58
C THR A 81 8.11 6.60 -8.06
N LEU A 82 9.18 7.16 -7.49
CA LEU A 82 9.38 7.19 -6.04
C LEU A 82 8.28 8.00 -5.34
N LYS A 83 7.83 9.11 -5.92
CA LYS A 83 6.69 9.88 -5.38
C LYS A 83 5.39 9.07 -5.40
N MET A 84 5.14 8.35 -6.50
CA MET A 84 3.98 7.45 -6.62
C MET A 84 4.05 6.34 -5.56
N GLN A 85 5.22 5.73 -5.36
CA GLN A 85 5.41 4.71 -4.32
C GLN A 85 5.10 5.27 -2.93
N LEU A 86 5.65 6.43 -2.58
CA LEU A 86 5.36 7.08 -1.29
C LEU A 86 3.87 7.40 -1.13
N TYR A 87 3.22 7.88 -2.20
CA TYR A 87 1.79 8.15 -2.21
C TYR A 87 0.99 6.88 -1.92
N PHE A 88 1.28 5.77 -2.61
CA PHE A 88 0.59 4.51 -2.36
C PHE A 88 0.83 3.99 -0.94
N MET A 89 2.08 4.03 -0.46
CA MET A 89 2.41 3.60 0.91
C MET A 89 1.72 4.42 2.00
N SER A 90 1.45 5.71 1.74
CA SER A 90 0.90 6.63 2.74
C SER A 90 -0.62 6.75 2.69
N ASN A 91 -1.24 6.50 1.53
CA ASN A 91 -2.68 6.72 1.31
C ASN A 91 -3.49 5.43 1.18
N PHE A 92 -2.82 4.29 0.97
CA PHE A 92 -3.50 3.00 0.89
C PHE A 92 -3.11 2.17 2.10
N ASP A 93 -4.12 1.62 2.75
CA ASP A 93 -3.95 0.58 3.76
C ASP A 93 -3.12 -0.57 3.18
N ASN A 94 -2.41 -1.30 4.05
CA ASN A 94 -1.80 -2.56 3.65
C ASN A 94 -2.86 -3.42 2.94
N ILE A 95 -2.50 -4.02 1.81
CA ILE A 95 -3.38 -4.91 1.04
C ILE A 95 -4.05 -5.94 1.98
N GLU A 96 -3.34 -6.40 3.01
CA GLU A 96 -3.87 -7.27 4.05
C GLU A 96 -5.06 -6.65 4.79
N ASN A 97 -4.94 -5.41 5.26
CA ASN A 97 -6.03 -4.68 5.93
C ASN A 97 -7.21 -4.47 4.99
N MET A 98 -6.94 -4.13 3.72
CA MET A 98 -7.99 -3.97 2.71
C MET A 98 -8.76 -5.28 2.46
N VAL A 99 -8.04 -6.41 2.37
CA VAL A 99 -8.64 -7.74 2.20
C VAL A 99 -9.46 -8.12 3.42
N VAL A 100 -8.94 -7.90 4.63
CA VAL A 100 -9.65 -8.18 5.89
C VAL A 100 -10.91 -7.33 6.00
N LYS A 101 -10.82 -6.03 5.72
CA LYS A 101 -11.97 -5.12 5.72
C LYS A 101 -13.02 -5.56 4.71
N ASN A 102 -12.61 -5.83 3.47
CA ASN A 102 -13.53 -6.31 2.43
C ASN A 102 -14.22 -7.62 2.81
N ARG A 103 -13.49 -8.59 3.39
CA ARG A 103 -14.07 -9.85 3.89
C ARG A 103 -15.05 -9.62 5.04
N THR A 104 -14.73 -8.69 5.95
CA THR A 104 -15.58 -8.33 7.09
C THR A 104 -16.87 -7.67 6.62
N ASP A 105 -16.76 -6.70 5.70
CA ASP A 105 -17.90 -6.00 5.10
C ASP A 105 -18.78 -6.97 4.29
N LEU A 106 -18.17 -7.89 3.52
CA LEU A 106 -18.88 -8.92 2.78
C LEU A 106 -19.66 -9.84 3.72
N LYS A 107 -19.02 -10.33 4.79
CA LYS A 107 -19.69 -11.17 5.80
C LYS A 107 -20.85 -10.43 6.47
N ALA A 108 -20.67 -9.16 6.83
CA ALA A 108 -21.73 -8.34 7.42
C ALA A 108 -22.94 -8.19 6.48
N ARG A 109 -22.69 -7.98 5.17
CA ARG A 109 -23.73 -7.89 4.15
C ARG A 109 -24.46 -9.20 3.89
N LEU A 110 -23.77 -10.34 3.97
CA LEU A 110 -24.33 -11.66 3.69
C LEU A 110 -24.94 -12.34 4.93
N SER A 111 -24.66 -11.84 6.13
CA SER A 111 -25.18 -12.38 7.39
C SER A 111 -26.71 -12.59 7.42
N PRO A 112 -27.55 -11.70 6.87
CA PRO A 112 -29.00 -11.94 6.82
C PRO A 112 -29.38 -13.15 5.98
N LEU A 113 -28.74 -13.34 4.81
CA LEU A 113 -29.00 -14.48 3.92
C LEU A 113 -28.45 -15.78 4.53
N GLU A 114 -27.30 -15.72 5.19
CA GLU A 114 -26.74 -16.85 5.94
C GLU A 114 -27.67 -17.30 7.06
N LYS A 115 -28.22 -16.34 7.82
CA LYS A 115 -29.23 -16.61 8.86
C LYS A 115 -30.49 -17.24 8.27
N GLU A 116 -30.99 -16.69 7.16
CA GLU A 116 -32.17 -17.24 6.48
C GLU A 116 -31.95 -18.69 6.01
N VAL A 117 -30.76 -19.01 5.47
CA VAL A 117 -30.40 -20.38 5.08
C VAL A 117 -30.35 -21.31 6.29
N LEU A 118 -29.76 -20.87 7.40
CA LEU A 118 -29.62 -21.68 8.61
C LEU A 118 -30.93 -21.91 9.36
N GLU A 119 -31.85 -20.94 9.33
CA GLU A 119 -33.12 -20.98 10.05
C GLU A 119 -34.27 -21.62 9.25
N THR A 120 -34.06 -21.89 7.95
CA THR A 120 -35.08 -22.50 7.11
C THR A 120 -35.33 -23.96 7.53
N GLN A 121 -36.54 -24.24 8.02
CA GLN A 121 -37.05 -25.59 8.24
C GLN A 121 -37.97 -25.99 7.08
N THR A 122 -37.74 -27.14 6.47
CA THR A 122 -38.44 -27.55 5.24
C THR A 122 -39.06 -28.93 5.37
N ASP A 123 -40.39 -28.98 5.44
CA ASP A 123 -41.18 -30.22 5.36
C ASP A 123 -41.83 -30.41 3.96
N VAL A 124 -41.74 -29.40 3.09
CA VAL A 124 -42.38 -29.37 1.76
C VAL A 124 -41.34 -29.25 0.65
N LYS A 125 -41.52 -30.01 -0.44
CA LYS A 125 -40.58 -30.10 -1.58
C LYS A 125 -40.30 -28.74 -2.25
N GLU A 126 -41.28 -27.85 -2.32
CA GLU A 126 -41.12 -26.51 -2.90
C GLU A 126 -40.18 -25.62 -2.06
N ASP A 127 -40.19 -25.80 -0.74
CA ASP A 127 -39.33 -25.05 0.18
C ASP A 127 -37.88 -25.56 0.09
N LEU A 128 -37.70 -26.85 -0.22
CA LEU A 128 -36.37 -27.43 -0.47
C LEU A 128 -35.69 -26.82 -1.71
N GLU A 129 -36.43 -26.59 -2.80
CA GLU A 129 -35.88 -25.93 -4.00
C GLU A 129 -35.51 -24.47 -3.73
N LYS A 130 -36.31 -23.76 -2.92
CA LYS A 130 -36.01 -22.38 -2.50
C LYS A 130 -34.76 -22.33 -1.63
N LEU A 131 -34.61 -23.27 -0.70
CA LEU A 131 -33.42 -23.38 0.15
C LEU A 131 -32.17 -23.67 -0.69
N TYR A 132 -32.24 -24.60 -1.63
CA TYR A 132 -31.13 -24.89 -2.54
C TYR A 132 -30.66 -23.65 -3.30
N LYS A 133 -31.60 -22.85 -3.85
CA LYS A 133 -31.27 -21.59 -4.53
C LYS A 133 -30.55 -20.61 -3.61
N LYS A 134 -31.03 -20.44 -2.36
CA LYS A 134 -30.39 -19.55 -1.37
C LYS A 134 -28.97 -19.99 -1.04
N ILE A 135 -28.72 -21.29 -0.89
CA ILE A 135 -27.37 -21.83 -0.66
C ILE A 135 -26.45 -21.51 -1.84
N VAL A 136 -26.91 -21.75 -3.08
CA VAL A 136 -26.14 -21.43 -4.29
C VAL A 136 -25.83 -19.94 -4.37
N TYR A 137 -26.79 -19.08 -4.03
CA TYR A 137 -26.60 -17.63 -4.02
C TYR A 137 -25.56 -17.22 -2.97
N LEU A 138 -25.66 -17.75 -1.76
CA LEU A 138 -24.74 -17.47 -0.66
C LEU A 138 -23.31 -17.86 -1.03
N VAL A 139 -23.10 -19.06 -1.58
CA VAL A 139 -21.78 -19.54 -2.02
C VAL A 139 -21.23 -18.66 -3.14
N THR A 140 -22.04 -18.34 -4.14
CA THR A 140 -21.61 -17.50 -5.28
C THR A 140 -21.16 -16.11 -4.83
N LEU A 141 -21.91 -15.51 -3.91
CA LEU A 141 -21.61 -14.18 -3.35
C LEU A 141 -20.37 -14.21 -2.46
N TYR A 142 -20.19 -15.23 -1.61
CA TYR A 142 -18.98 -15.39 -0.79
C TYR A 142 -17.73 -15.62 -1.65
N SER A 143 -17.84 -16.31 -2.77
CA SER A 143 -16.74 -16.54 -3.71
C SER A 143 -16.43 -15.34 -4.61
N GLY A 144 -17.25 -14.28 -4.58
CA GLY A 144 -17.07 -13.11 -5.44
C GLY A 144 -17.26 -13.40 -6.94
N MET A 145 -18.00 -14.47 -7.30
CA MET A 145 -18.21 -14.90 -8.69
C MET A 145 -19.22 -14.03 -9.46
N GLY A 146 -19.67 -12.92 -8.86
CA GLY A 146 -20.63 -12.00 -9.46
C GLY A 146 -22.06 -12.23 -8.97
N ASN A 147 -23.02 -11.64 -9.66
CA ASN A 147 -24.43 -11.67 -9.25
C ASN A 147 -25.11 -12.97 -9.73
N PRO A 148 -25.53 -13.87 -8.81
CA PRO A 148 -26.14 -15.15 -9.17
C PRO A 148 -27.56 -15.02 -9.76
N THR A 149 -28.18 -13.83 -9.74
CA THR A 149 -29.50 -13.60 -10.32
C THR A 149 -29.46 -13.17 -11.78
N VAL A 150 -28.27 -12.81 -12.29
CA VAL A 150 -28.09 -12.46 -13.70
C VAL A 150 -27.93 -13.74 -14.51
N LYS A 151 -28.78 -13.94 -15.52
CA LYS A 151 -28.63 -15.06 -16.46
C LYS A 151 -27.30 -14.88 -17.19
N ALA A 152 -26.43 -15.89 -17.13
CA ALA A 152 -25.25 -15.94 -17.97
C ALA A 152 -25.68 -15.73 -19.43
N PHE A 153 -25.03 -14.81 -20.16
CA PHE A 153 -25.25 -14.62 -21.59
C PHE A 153 -24.91 -15.93 -22.31
N ARG A 154 -25.93 -16.75 -22.55
CA ARG A 154 -25.82 -17.96 -23.37
C ARG A 154 -25.79 -17.45 -24.81
N VAL A 155 -24.61 -17.41 -25.42
CA VAL A 155 -24.48 -17.25 -26.86
C VAL A 155 -25.08 -18.51 -27.47
N GLU A 156 -26.32 -18.42 -27.94
CA GLU A 156 -26.92 -19.45 -28.79
C GLU A 156 -26.07 -19.50 -30.06
N LYS A 157 -25.31 -20.59 -30.21
CA LYS A 157 -24.66 -20.91 -31.48
C LYS A 157 -25.79 -21.20 -32.48
N LYS A 158 -25.90 -20.32 -33.49
CA LYS A 158 -26.70 -20.54 -34.70
C LYS A 158 -26.29 -21.83 -35.41
#